data_AF-A0A972ALM3-F1
#
_entry.id   AF-A0A972ALM3-F1
#
_cell.length_a   1.000
_cell.length_b   1.000
_cell.length_c   1.000
_cell.angle_alpha   90.00
_cell.angle_beta   90.00
_cell.angle_gamma   90.00
#
_symmetry.space_group_name_H-M   'P 1'
#
loop_
_entity.id
_entity.type
_entity.pdbx_description
1 polymer ?
#
loop_
_entity_poly.entity_id
_entity_poly.type
_entity_poly.pdbx_seq_one_letter_code
_entity_poly.pdbx_strand_id
1 'polypeptide(L)'
;AIGQGEHMYTPLQIANYIATIANGGTRYKPHLVKKIYDQQTGEYRDIQPEVLDRIDISPENLKAIFDGMLAVTKPGGTAGSAFRDTKVNIAGKTGTAQNPGYDGYAWFAGFAPYENPQIAVAVVIIQGGSGNYSSPVAKAIIEEYLKINSSGARMEAGNVMAR
;
A
#
# COMPACT_ATOMS: atom_id res chain seq x y z
N ALA A 1 0.24 -21.62 6.05
CA ALA A 1 -0.88 -21.24 5.14
C ALA A 1 -0.38 -20.19 4.14
N ILE A 2 -0.93 -20.16 2.92
CA ILE A 2 -0.45 -19.28 1.81
C ILE A 2 -1.48 -18.25 1.33
N GLY A 3 -2.58 -18.05 2.07
CA GLY A 3 -3.65 -17.11 1.70
C GLY A 3 -4.51 -17.56 0.51
N GLN A 4 -4.71 -18.87 0.33
CA GLN A 4 -5.64 -19.48 -0.64
C GLN A 4 -6.73 -20.26 0.09
N GLY A 5 -7.86 -20.55 -0.57
CA GLY A 5 -8.98 -21.29 0.02
C GLY A 5 -9.86 -20.40 0.87
N GLU A 6 -10.06 -20.75 2.14
CA GLU A 6 -10.97 -20.03 3.06
C GLU A 6 -10.42 -18.68 3.58
N HIS A 7 -9.18 -18.34 3.22
CA HIS A 7 -8.55 -17.08 3.60
C HIS A 7 -9.04 -15.91 2.73
N MET A 8 -10.20 -15.36 3.08
CA MET A 8 -10.78 -14.18 2.44
C MET A 8 -10.55 -12.92 3.28
N TYR A 9 -9.84 -11.95 2.73
CA TYR A 9 -9.59 -10.66 3.37
C TYR A 9 -9.96 -9.51 2.45
N THR A 10 -10.48 -8.43 3.04
CA THR A 10 -10.76 -7.21 2.29
C THR A 10 -9.47 -6.43 2.00
N PRO A 11 -9.38 -5.64 0.92
CA PRO A 11 -8.24 -4.77 0.68
C PRO A 11 -7.93 -3.84 1.87
N LEU A 12 -8.96 -3.35 2.57
CA LEU A 12 -8.79 -2.52 3.76
C LEU A 12 -8.15 -3.28 4.93
N GLN A 13 -8.51 -4.55 5.14
CA GLN A 13 -7.86 -5.39 6.15
C GLN A 13 -6.38 -5.62 5.81
N ILE A 14 -6.06 -5.89 4.55
CA ILE A 14 -4.67 -6.07 4.09
C ILE A 14 -3.87 -4.77 4.21
N ALA A 15 -4.43 -3.63 3.81
CA ALA A 15 -3.77 -2.33 3.97
C ALA A 15 -3.48 -2.01 5.45
N ASN A 16 -4.44 -2.27 6.35
CA ASN A 16 -4.24 -2.04 7.77
C ASN A 16 -3.24 -3.05 8.39
N TYR A 17 -3.21 -4.29 7.91
CA TYR A 17 -2.20 -5.27 8.28
C TYR A 17 -0.79 -4.78 7.90
N ILE A 18 -0.61 -4.32 6.66
CA ILE A 18 0.68 -3.77 6.22
C ILE A 18 1.04 -2.52 7.03
N ALA A 19 0.09 -1.63 7.30
CA ALA A 19 0.34 -0.44 8.13
C ALA A 19 0.78 -0.81 9.55
N THR A 20 0.19 -1.87 10.13
CA THR A 20 0.55 -2.39 11.45
C THR A 20 1.99 -2.92 11.46
N ILE A 21 2.42 -3.64 10.41
CA ILE A 21 3.82 -4.09 10.32
C ILE A 21 4.76 -2.89 10.12
N ALA A 22 4.40 -1.98 9.20
CA ALA A 22 5.22 -0.83 8.84
C ALA A 22 5.48 0.13 10.02
N ASN A 23 4.55 0.23 10.97
CA ASN A 23 4.69 1.08 12.15
C ASN A 23 5.26 0.37 13.39
N GLY A 24 5.77 -0.86 13.23
CA GLY A 24 6.42 -1.61 14.31
C GLY A 24 5.46 -2.39 15.21
N GLY A 25 4.24 -2.69 14.76
CA GLY A 25 3.32 -3.63 15.42
C GLY A 25 2.09 -2.99 16.06
N THR A 26 1.90 -1.67 15.95
CA THR A 26 0.71 -0.99 16.52
C THR A 26 -0.44 -0.99 15.52
N ARG A 27 -1.54 -1.67 15.83
CA ARG A 27 -2.71 -1.69 14.97
C ARG A 27 -3.64 -0.53 15.31
N TYR A 28 -3.76 0.39 14.38
CA TYR A 28 -4.71 1.50 14.49
C TYR A 28 -6.06 1.16 13.85
N LYS A 29 -7.11 1.82 14.34
CA LYS A 29 -8.41 1.82 13.68
C LYS A 29 -8.34 2.72 12.43
N PRO A 30 -8.60 2.20 11.22
CA PRO A 30 -8.62 3.04 10.03
C PRO A 30 -9.80 4.01 10.11
N HIS A 31 -9.56 5.28 9.79
CA HIS A 31 -10.58 6.32 9.74
C HIS A 31 -10.37 7.24 8.54
N LEU A 32 -11.47 7.72 7.96
CA LEU A 32 -11.44 8.65 6.81
C LEU A 32 -11.50 10.12 7.26
N VAL A 33 -12.23 10.38 8.34
CA VAL A 33 -12.47 11.75 8.83
C VAL A 33 -11.25 12.23 9.62
N LYS A 34 -10.69 13.38 9.22
CA LYS A 34 -9.58 14.03 9.93
C LYS A 34 -10.07 14.97 11.03
N LYS A 35 -11.04 15.83 10.72
CA LYS A 35 -11.64 16.79 11.64
C LYS A 35 -13.15 16.88 11.42
N ILE A 36 -13.88 17.23 12.46
CA ILE A 36 -15.31 17.58 12.42
C ILE A 36 -15.44 19.06 12.73
N TYR A 37 -16.23 19.79 11.93
CA TYR A 37 -16.56 21.18 12.20
C TYR A 37 -17.89 21.26 12.96
N ASP A 38 -17.90 21.94 14.10
CA ASP A 38 -19.09 22.19 14.89
C ASP A 38 -19.67 23.57 14.54
N GLN A 39 -20.90 23.58 14.01
CA GLN A 39 -21.56 24.81 13.60
C GLN A 39 -22.06 25.67 14.77
N GLN A 40 -22.25 25.09 15.97
CA GLN A 40 -22.74 25.81 17.14
C GLN A 40 -21.61 26.57 17.83
N THR A 41 -20.44 25.94 17.94
CA THR A 41 -19.26 26.53 18.60
C THR A 41 -18.34 27.23 17.60
N GLY A 42 -18.42 26.90 16.31
CA GLY A 42 -17.51 27.41 15.28
C GLY A 42 -16.12 26.74 15.30
N GLU A 43 -15.96 25.65 16.06
CA GLU A 43 -14.67 25.00 16.29
C GLU A 43 -14.47 23.74 15.45
N TYR A 44 -13.20 23.43 15.16
CA TYR A 44 -12.81 22.14 14.58
C TYR A 44 -12.34 21.18 15.66
N ARG A 45 -12.89 19.97 15.66
CA ARG A 45 -12.44 18.86 16.50
C ARG A 45 -11.66 17.85 15.68
N ASP A 46 -10.38 17.66 16.00
CA ASP A 46 -9.56 16.60 15.42
C ASP A 46 -10.03 15.21 15.85
N ILE A 47 -10.06 14.27 14.91
CA ILE A 47 -10.22 12.85 15.19
C ILE A 47 -8.83 12.27 15.47
N GLN A 48 -8.62 11.83 16.72
CA GLN A 48 -7.36 11.24 17.14
C GLN A 48 -7.27 9.77 16.70
N PRO A 49 -6.07 9.28 16.35
CA PRO A 49 -5.85 7.87 16.08
C PRO A 49 -6.23 6.99 17.28
N GLU A 50 -7.00 5.94 17.05
CA GLU A 50 -7.41 4.95 18.06
C GLU A 50 -6.54 3.70 17.91
N VAL A 51 -5.83 3.31 18.98
CA VAL A 51 -5.07 2.05 19.03
C VAL A 51 -6.03 0.91 19.37
N LEU A 52 -6.13 -0.07 18.48
CA LEU A 52 -6.95 -1.27 18.70
C LEU A 52 -6.15 -2.40 19.34
N ASP A 53 -4.88 -2.55 18.96
CA ASP A 53 -4.03 -3.64 19.43
C ASP A 53 -2.53 -3.31 19.27
N ARG A 54 -1.68 -4.06 19.96
CA ARG A 54 -0.22 -4.03 19.80
C ARG A 54 0.32 -5.45 19.72
N ILE A 55 1.02 -5.72 18.63
CA ILE A 55 1.73 -6.98 18.45
C ILE A 55 3.17 -6.74 18.91
N ASP A 56 3.63 -7.59 19.84
CA ASP A 56 5.03 -7.60 20.23
C ASP A 56 5.84 -8.38 19.18
N ILE A 57 6.66 -7.65 18.44
CA ILE A 57 7.53 -8.20 17.38
C ILE A 57 8.95 -7.81 17.73
N SER A 58 9.84 -8.79 17.89
CA SER A 58 11.25 -8.49 18.16
C SER A 58 11.84 -7.65 17.02
N PRO A 59 12.76 -6.71 17.31
CA PRO A 59 13.40 -5.88 16.29
C PRO A 59 14.06 -6.71 15.18
N GLU A 60 14.62 -7.87 15.51
CA GLU A 60 15.28 -8.78 14.56
C GLU A 60 14.26 -9.39 13.59
N ASN A 61 13.11 -9.84 14.11
CA ASN A 61 12.03 -10.39 13.30
C ASN A 61 11.41 -9.32 12.40
N LEU A 62 11.18 -8.12 12.93
CA LEU A 62 10.65 -7.01 12.16
C LEU A 62 11.59 -6.63 11.01
N LYS A 63 12.90 -6.56 11.30
CA LYS A 63 13.92 -6.32 10.28
C LYS A 63 13.93 -7.42 9.21
N ALA A 64 13.87 -8.68 9.59
CA ALA A 64 13.83 -9.79 8.65
C ALA A 64 12.59 -9.73 7.72
N ILE A 65 11.42 -9.37 8.27
CA ILE A 65 10.20 -9.14 7.49
C ILE A 65 10.41 -8.00 6.49
N PHE A 66 10.91 -6.86 6.96
CA PHE A 66 11.18 -5.69 6.13
C PHE A 66 12.16 -6.02 5.00
N ASP A 67 13.27 -6.71 5.29
CA ASP A 67 14.28 -7.09 4.31
C ASP A 67 13.73 -8.06 3.27
N GLY A 68 12.91 -9.04 3.69
CA GLY A 68 12.23 -9.95 2.77
C GLY A 68 11.24 -9.22 1.86
N MET A 69 10.48 -8.26 2.40
CA MET A 69 9.57 -7.43 1.62
C MET A 69 10.31 -6.48 0.68
N LEU A 70 11.49 -5.96 1.06
CA LEU A 70 12.34 -5.18 0.19
C LEU A 70 12.87 -6.03 -0.96
N ALA A 71 13.33 -7.25 -0.69
CA ALA A 71 13.88 -8.15 -1.72
C ALA A 71 12.86 -8.44 -2.84
N VAL A 72 11.56 -8.48 -2.55
CA VAL A 72 10.49 -8.67 -3.54
C VAL A 72 10.46 -7.58 -4.61
N THR A 73 10.81 -6.35 -4.26
CA THR A 73 10.78 -5.19 -5.16
C THR A 73 12.15 -4.89 -5.77
N LYS A 74 13.18 -5.65 -5.42
CA LYS A 74 14.54 -5.54 -5.95
C LYS A 74 14.78 -6.47 -7.14
N PRO A 75 15.87 -6.30 -7.91
CA PRO A 75 16.21 -7.21 -9.00
C PRO A 75 16.22 -8.67 -8.52
N GLY A 76 15.55 -9.56 -9.27
CA GLY A 76 15.35 -10.98 -8.88
C GLY A 76 14.10 -11.23 -8.03
N GLY A 77 13.49 -10.20 -7.45
CA GLY A 77 12.21 -10.29 -6.74
C GLY A 77 11.01 -10.34 -7.68
N THR A 78 9.88 -10.87 -7.19
CA THR A 78 8.66 -11.10 -8.00
C THR A 78 8.02 -9.81 -8.53
N ALA A 79 8.29 -8.66 -7.91
CA ALA A 79 7.86 -7.33 -8.36
C ALA A 79 9.03 -6.45 -8.83
N GLY A 80 10.26 -6.98 -8.88
CA GLY A 80 11.47 -6.20 -9.15
C GLY A 80 11.45 -5.41 -10.46
N SER A 81 10.82 -5.97 -11.50
CA SER A 81 10.70 -5.30 -12.80
C SER A 81 9.85 -4.02 -12.74
N ALA A 82 8.80 -4.02 -11.92
CA ALA A 82 7.87 -2.90 -11.80
C ALA A 82 8.49 -1.72 -11.05
N PHE A 83 9.36 -1.98 -10.08
CA PHE A 83 9.92 -0.99 -9.16
C PHE A 83 11.40 -0.62 -9.44
N ARG A 84 11.97 -1.08 -10.54
CA ARG A 84 13.42 -0.91 -10.85
C ARG A 84 13.91 0.54 -10.92
N ASP A 85 13.03 1.48 -11.22
CA ASP A 85 13.29 2.90 -11.51
C ASP A 85 12.69 3.84 -10.44
N THR A 86 12.22 3.31 -9.31
CA THR A 86 11.68 4.16 -8.23
C THR A 86 12.79 4.87 -7.47
N LYS A 87 12.54 6.12 -7.07
CA LYS A 87 13.50 6.95 -6.32
C LYS A 87 13.59 6.60 -4.83
N VAL A 88 12.67 5.77 -4.34
CA VAL A 88 12.60 5.32 -2.94
C VAL A 88 12.59 3.81 -2.88
N ASN A 89 13.03 3.28 -1.75
CA ASN A 89 12.90 1.86 -1.45
C ASN A 89 11.47 1.54 -1.04
N ILE A 90 10.88 0.53 -1.69
CA ILE A 90 9.51 0.09 -1.46
C ILE A 90 9.59 -1.34 -0.91
N ALA A 91 8.93 -1.59 0.21
CA ALA A 91 8.81 -2.93 0.78
C ALA A 91 7.44 -3.49 0.41
N GLY A 92 7.36 -4.68 -0.17
CA GLY A 92 6.07 -5.26 -0.51
C GLY A 92 6.06 -6.77 -0.67
N LYS A 93 4.88 -7.29 -0.98
CA LYS A 93 4.66 -8.70 -1.26
C LYS A 93 3.65 -8.85 -2.39
N THR A 94 3.95 -9.72 -3.34
CA THR A 94 3.01 -10.15 -4.37
C THR A 94 2.20 -11.36 -3.91
N GLY A 95 0.96 -11.46 -4.38
CA GLY A 95 0.11 -12.63 -4.25
C GLY A 95 -0.65 -12.91 -5.54
N THR A 96 -0.89 -14.18 -5.82
CA THR A 96 -1.77 -14.63 -6.91
C THR A 96 -2.81 -15.55 -6.30
N ALA A 97 -4.07 -15.14 -6.25
CA ALA A 97 -5.16 -16.02 -5.81
C ALA A 97 -5.74 -16.77 -6.99
N GLN A 98 -5.69 -18.10 -6.98
CA GLN A 98 -6.24 -18.89 -8.08
C GLN A 98 -7.76 -18.92 -7.99
N ASN A 99 -8.42 -18.76 -9.14
CA ASN A 99 -9.87 -18.87 -9.25
C ASN A 99 -10.21 -19.90 -10.34
N PRO A 100 -10.56 -21.15 -10.00
CA PRO A 100 -10.84 -22.18 -11.01
C PRO A 100 -11.90 -21.71 -12.03
N GLY A 101 -11.55 -21.75 -13.32
CA GLY A 101 -12.43 -21.31 -14.42
C GLY A 101 -12.31 -19.83 -14.79
N TYR A 102 -11.48 -19.04 -14.11
CA TYR A 102 -11.21 -17.62 -14.39
C TYR A 102 -9.73 -17.28 -14.17
N ASP A 103 -9.30 -16.10 -14.61
CA ASP A 103 -7.97 -15.62 -14.25
C ASP A 103 -7.85 -15.37 -12.74
N GLY A 104 -6.62 -15.55 -12.23
CA GLY A 104 -6.30 -15.34 -10.83
C GLY A 104 -6.46 -13.88 -10.41
N TYR A 105 -6.57 -13.62 -9.10
CA TYR A 105 -6.55 -12.27 -8.56
C TYR A 105 -5.12 -11.85 -8.30
N ALA A 106 -4.70 -10.75 -8.93
CA ALA A 106 -3.38 -10.21 -8.77
C ALA A 106 -3.34 -9.26 -7.57
N TRP A 107 -2.53 -9.60 -6.58
CA TRP A 107 -2.36 -8.82 -5.36
C TRP A 107 -0.96 -8.26 -5.24
N PHE A 108 -0.90 -7.01 -4.75
CA PHE A 108 0.29 -6.40 -4.20
C PHE A 108 -0.08 -5.71 -2.89
N ALA A 109 0.72 -5.91 -1.86
CA ALA A 109 0.57 -5.21 -0.60
C ALA A 109 1.95 -4.76 -0.11
N GLY A 110 2.09 -3.50 0.31
CA GLY A 110 3.40 -2.96 0.66
C GLY A 110 3.34 -1.56 1.25
N PHE A 111 4.50 -1.07 1.69
CA PHE A 111 4.66 0.26 2.26
C PHE A 111 5.90 0.95 1.70
N ALA A 112 5.92 2.28 1.82
CA ALA A 112 7.04 3.10 1.40
C ALA A 112 7.11 4.42 2.21
N PRO A 113 8.31 5.03 2.29
CA PRO A 113 9.63 4.43 2.05
C PRO A 113 9.94 3.27 3.04
N TYR A 114 10.85 2.37 2.67
CA TYR A 114 11.31 1.29 3.54
C TYR A 114 11.92 1.82 4.85
N GLU A 115 12.71 2.89 4.77
CA GLU A 115 13.48 3.45 5.88
C GLU A 115 12.62 4.20 6.90
N ASN A 116 11.57 4.87 6.41
CA ASN A 116 10.65 5.65 7.22
C ASN A 116 9.26 5.58 6.58
N PRO A 117 8.45 4.55 6.92
CA PRO A 117 7.17 4.30 6.27
C PRO A 117 6.17 5.45 6.43
N GLN A 118 5.61 5.93 5.32
CA GLN A 118 4.62 7.01 5.30
C GLN A 118 3.28 6.58 4.69
N ILE A 119 3.28 5.57 3.83
CA ILE A 119 2.07 5.03 3.20
C ILE A 119 2.13 3.50 3.18
N ALA A 120 0.98 2.87 3.45
CA ALA A 120 0.71 1.46 3.20
C ALA A 120 -0.37 1.31 2.12
N VAL A 121 -0.16 0.42 1.16
CA VAL A 121 -1.03 0.21 0.01
C VAL A 121 -1.35 -1.28 -0.14
N ALA A 122 -2.60 -1.58 -0.45
CA ALA A 122 -3.03 -2.88 -0.95
C ALA A 122 -3.77 -2.69 -2.27
N VAL A 123 -3.31 -3.38 -3.31
CA VAL A 123 -3.92 -3.40 -4.65
C VAL A 123 -4.38 -4.82 -4.94
N VAL A 124 -5.61 -4.95 -5.41
CA VAL A 124 -6.14 -6.17 -6.01
C VAL A 124 -6.66 -5.85 -7.40
N ILE A 125 -6.29 -6.68 -8.37
CA ILE A 125 -6.92 -6.71 -9.69
C ILE A 125 -7.64 -8.05 -9.80
N ILE A 126 -8.98 -7.99 -9.83
CA ILE A 126 -9.84 -9.15 -10.01
C ILE A 126 -9.63 -9.68 -11.42
N GLN A 127 -9.40 -10.97 -11.55
CA GLN A 127 -8.99 -11.60 -12.83
C GLN A 127 -7.74 -10.95 -13.45
N GLY A 128 -6.86 -10.43 -12.60
CA GLY A 128 -5.61 -9.78 -13.00
C GLY A 128 -4.46 -10.75 -13.27
N GLY A 129 -4.68 -12.07 -13.28
CA GLY A 129 -3.64 -13.06 -13.53
C GLY A 129 -2.58 -13.10 -12.42
N SER A 130 -1.34 -12.72 -12.74
CA SER A 130 -0.20 -12.79 -11.81
C SER A 130 -0.12 -11.57 -10.90
N GLY A 131 0.23 -11.76 -9.62
CA GLY A 131 0.43 -10.68 -8.65
C GLY A 131 1.37 -9.56 -9.12
N ASN A 132 2.34 -9.87 -9.98
CA ASN A 132 3.21 -8.88 -10.62
C ASN A 132 2.39 -7.77 -11.32
N TYR A 133 1.27 -8.09 -11.97
CA TYR A 133 0.49 -7.14 -12.76
C TYR A 133 -0.20 -6.05 -11.91
N SER A 134 -0.35 -6.27 -10.61
CA SER A 134 -0.81 -5.23 -9.66
C SER A 134 0.29 -4.28 -9.19
N SER A 135 1.56 -4.65 -9.38
CA SER A 135 2.72 -3.88 -8.89
C SER A 135 2.89 -2.51 -9.56
N PRO A 136 2.68 -2.34 -10.89
CA PRO A 136 2.70 -1.02 -11.53
C PRO A 136 1.65 -0.05 -10.99
N VAL A 137 0.47 -0.54 -10.63
CA VAL A 137 -0.59 0.29 -10.02
C VAL A 137 -0.16 0.76 -8.63
N ALA A 138 0.40 -0.14 -7.82
CA ALA A 138 0.94 0.23 -6.51
C ALA A 138 2.10 1.24 -6.63
N LYS A 139 2.99 1.08 -7.62
CA LYS A 139 4.03 2.07 -7.93
C LYS A 139 3.44 3.44 -8.18
N ALA A 140 2.47 3.56 -9.09
CA ALA A 140 1.87 4.85 -9.44
C ALA A 140 1.24 5.54 -8.22
N ILE A 141 0.53 4.78 -7.35
CA ILE A 141 -0.05 5.31 -6.10
C ILE A 141 1.04 5.85 -5.17
N ILE A 142 2.09 5.06 -4.94
CA ILE A 142 3.18 5.41 -4.03
C ILE A 142 3.96 6.62 -4.56
N GLU A 143 4.26 6.65 -5.85
CA GLU A 143 5.01 7.75 -6.46
C GLU A 143 4.24 9.06 -6.39
N GLU A 144 2.94 9.04 -6.71
CA GLU A 144 2.06 10.21 -6.60
C GLU A 144 1.95 10.69 -5.16
N TYR A 145 1.73 9.79 -4.20
CA TYR A 145 1.62 10.14 -2.79
C TYR A 145 2.89 10.82 -2.27
N LEU A 146 4.05 10.27 -2.61
CA LEU A 146 5.36 10.80 -2.21
C LEU A 146 5.83 11.96 -3.08
N LYS A 147 5.10 12.31 -4.15
CA LYS A 147 5.44 13.36 -5.13
C LYS A 147 6.82 13.14 -5.77
N ILE A 148 7.16 11.88 -6.03
CA ILE A 148 8.47 11.47 -6.58
C ILE A 148 8.38 10.99 -8.03
N ASN A 149 7.19 11.02 -8.61
CA ASN A 149 6.91 10.64 -9.98
C ASN A 149 7.96 11.27 -10.90
N SER A 150 8.47 10.49 -11.84
CA SER A 150 9.36 10.99 -12.87
C SER A 150 8.55 11.93 -13.76
N SER A 151 8.64 13.24 -13.53
CA SER A 151 8.03 14.28 -14.34
C SER A 151 8.54 14.20 -15.78
N GLY A 152 7.88 13.39 -16.60
CA GLY A 152 7.86 13.49 -18.04
C GLY A 152 6.40 13.63 -18.46
N ALA A 153 6.01 14.84 -18.88
CA ALA A 153 4.66 15.24 -19.26
C ALA A 153 3.63 15.37 -18.11
N ARG A 154 3.74 16.47 -17.36
CA ARG A 154 2.53 17.24 -17.06
C ARG A 154 1.99 17.64 -18.44
N MET A 155 1.02 16.91 -18.99
CA MET A 155 0.20 17.51 -20.04
C MET A 155 -0.44 18.72 -19.40
N GLU A 156 -0.03 19.91 -19.83
CA GLU A 156 -0.75 21.14 -19.53
C GLU A 156 -2.21 20.86 -19.83
N ALA A 157 -3.07 21.02 -18.82
CA ALA A 157 -4.49 21.08 -19.04
C ALA A 157 -4.70 22.20 -20.05
N GLY A 158 -4.98 21.81 -21.29
CA GLY A 158 -5.23 22.72 -22.39
C GLY A 158 -6.22 23.75 -21.91
N ASN A 159 -5.82 25.00 -22.04
CA ASN A 159 -6.62 26.17 -21.76
C ASN A 159 -7.87 26.09 -22.66
N VAL A 160 -8.95 25.47 -22.18
CA VAL A 160 -10.26 25.56 -22.83
C VAL A 160 -10.79 26.94 -22.52
N MET A 161 -10.28 27.90 -23.29
CA MET A 161 -10.86 29.22 -23.41
C MET A 161 -12.26 29.03 -23.97
N ALA A 162 -13.25 29.31 -23.13
CA ALA A 162 -14.61 29.56 -23.55
C ALA A 162 -14.61 30.63 -24.65
N ARG A 163 -15.15 30.27 -25.81
CA ARG A 163 -15.89 31.16 -26.67
C ARG A 163 -17.26 30.54 -26.89
#